data_AF-A0A517TYJ4-F1
#
_entry.id   AF-A0A517TYJ4-F1
#
_cell.length_a   1.000
_cell.length_b   1.000
_cell.length_c   1.000
_cell.angle_alpha   90.00
_cell.angle_beta   90.00
_cell.angle_gamma   90.00
#
_symmetry.space_group_name_H-M   'P 1'
#
loop_
_entity.id
_entity.type
_entity.pdbx_description
1 polymer ?
#
loop_
_entity_poly.entity_id
_entity_poly.type
_entity_poly.pdbx_seq_one_letter_code
_entity_poly.pdbx_strand_id
1 'polypeptide(L)' 'MPRQPKVAIYARVSTDEQSLDAQLRDLREYVRARGWEQVVEFIDVGEFGSTDTRPAWSLL' A
#
# COMPACT_ATOMS: atom_id res chain seq x y z
N MET A 1 5.86 -27.14 3.62
CA MET A 1 5.14 -25.94 3.18
C MET A 1 6.07 -25.13 2.28
N PRO A 2 5.70 -24.82 1.02
CA PRO A 2 6.50 -23.91 0.20
C PRO A 2 6.63 -22.58 0.92
N ARG A 3 7.83 -21.98 0.89
CA ARG A 3 8.11 -20.71 1.57
C ARG A 3 7.29 -19.60 0.93
N GLN A 4 6.32 -19.06 1.66
CA GLN A 4 5.55 -17.91 1.20
C GLN A 4 6.46 -16.68 1.05
N PRO A 5 6.29 -15.86 0.00
CA PRO A 5 6.99 -14.60 -0.12
C PRO A 5 6.53 -13.64 0.99
N LYS A 6 7.47 -12.80 1.47
CA LYS A 6 7.12 -11.63 2.29
C LYS A 6 6.65 -10.53 1.34
N VAL A 7 5.46 -9.98 1.60
CA VAL A 7 4.82 -9.04 0.68
C VAL A 7 4.39 -7.79 1.43
N ALA A 8 4.55 -6.64 0.79
CA ALA A 8 4.03 -5.38 1.28
C ALA A 8 3.22 -4.69 0.16
N ILE A 9 2.10 -4.09 0.52
CA ILE A 9 1.30 -3.21 -0.33
C ILE A 9 1.66 -1.78 0.05
N TYR A 10 2.06 -0.97 -0.92
CA TYR A 10 2.28 0.46 -0.74
C TYR A 10 1.34 1.24 -1.66
N ALA A 11 0.57 2.17 -1.11
CA ALA A 11 -0.41 2.95 -1.85
C ALA A 11 -0.31 4.44 -1.47
N ARG A 12 -0.45 5.34 -2.44
CA ARG A 12 -0.36 6.79 -2.21
C ARG A 12 -1.25 7.62 -3.12
N VAL A 13 -1.72 8.76 -2.62
CA VAL A 13 -2.38 9.81 -3.41
C VAL A 13 -1.69 11.15 -3.18
N SER A 14 -1.51 11.93 -4.24
CA SER A 14 -0.85 13.24 -4.18
C SER A 14 -1.80 14.38 -3.81
N THR A 15 -3.11 14.13 -3.80
CA THR A 15 -4.17 15.09 -3.45
C THR A 15 -5.27 14.38 -2.67
N ASP A 16 -5.87 15.07 -1.71
CA ASP A 16 -6.91 14.54 -0.80
C ASP A 16 -8.26 14.29 -1.52
N GLU A 17 -8.41 14.77 -2.77
CA GLU A 17 -9.60 14.56 -3.60
C GLU A 17 -9.68 13.16 -4.23
N GLN A 18 -8.64 12.32 -4.10
CA GLN A 18 -8.64 10.97 -4.67
C GLN A 18 -8.69 9.89 -3.58
N SER A 19 -9.63 8.96 -3.70
CA SER A 19 -9.71 7.79 -2.82
C SER A 19 -8.72 6.71 -3.23
N LEU A 20 -8.01 6.16 -2.24
CA LEU A 20 -7.13 5.00 -2.38
C LEU A 20 -7.88 3.66 -2.40
N ASP A 21 -9.18 3.66 -2.15
CA ASP A 21 -9.96 2.45 -1.90
C ASP A 21 -9.94 1.50 -3.10
N ALA A 22 -9.97 2.03 -4.32
CA ALA A 22 -9.89 1.22 -5.53
C ALA A 22 -8.52 0.55 -5.68
N GLN A 23 -7.42 1.30 -5.49
CA GLN A 23 -6.07 0.73 -5.54
C GLN A 23 -5.85 -0.34 -4.47
N LEU A 24 -6.25 -0.04 -3.23
CA LEU A 24 -6.09 -0.97 -2.11
C LEU A 24 -6.93 -2.23 -2.29
N ARG A 25 -8.17 -2.10 -2.78
CA ARG A 25 -9.03 -3.26 -3.07
C ARG A 25 -8.36 -4.18 -4.09
N ASP A 26 -7.93 -3.63 -5.22
CA ASP A 26 -7.37 -4.43 -6.31
C ASP A 26 -6.06 -5.12 -5.89
N LEU A 27 -5.21 -4.43 -5.11
CA LEU A 27 -3.97 -5.01 -4.56
C LEU A 27 -4.25 -6.10 -3.51
N ARG A 28 -5.23 -5.90 -2.62
CA ARG A 28 -5.65 -6.91 -1.64
C ARG A 28 -6.23 -8.15 -2.33
N GLU A 29 -7.03 -7.97 -3.39
CA GLU A 29 -7.57 -9.08 -4.19
C GLU A 29 -6.46 -9.87 -4.89
N TYR A 30 -5.48 -9.18 -5.48
CA TYR A 30 -4.32 -9.80 -6.10
C TYR A 30 -3.53 -10.69 -5.12
N VAL A 31 -3.22 -10.14 -3.95
CA VAL A 31 -2.51 -10.84 -2.88
C VAL A 31 -3.30 -12.06 -2.38
N ARG A 32 -4.61 -11.89 -2.19
CA ARG A 32 -5.51 -12.97 -1.75
C ARG A 32 -5.58 -14.10 -2.78
N ALA A 33 -5.70 -13.76 -4.07
CA ALA A 33 -5.73 -14.75 -5.15
C ALA A 33 -4.43 -15.56 -5.25
N ARG A 34 -3.32 -15.01 -4.77
CA ARG A 34 -2.01 -15.69 -4.69
C ARG A 34 -1.82 -16.54 -3.44
N GLY A 35 -2.74 -16.49 -2.47
CA GLY A 35 -2.63 -17.22 -1.21
C GLY A 35 -1.49 -16.72 -0.32
N TRP A 36 -1.15 -15.43 -0.39
CA TRP A 36 -0.14 -14.83 0.48
C TRP A 36 -0.82 -14.33 1.76
N GLU A 37 -0.40 -14.87 2.91
CA GLU A 37 -1.09 -14.66 4.19
C GLU A 37 -0.47 -13.52 5.02
N GLN A 38 0.79 -13.18 4.79
CA GLN A 38 1.53 -12.17 5.55
C GLN A 38 1.82 -10.95 4.68
N VAL A 39 0.85 -10.04 4.63
CA VAL A 39 0.95 -8.80 3.85
C VAL A 39 0.82 -7.59 4.76
N VAL A 40 1.80 -6.71 4.67
CA VAL A 40 1.82 -5.43 5.40
C VAL A 40 1.39 -4.31 4.47
N GLU A 41 0.57 -3.39 4.94
CA GLU A 41 0.07 -2.27 4.15
C GLU A 41 0.69 -0.96 4.63
N PHE A 42 1.18 -0.17 3.68
CA PHE A 42 1.82 1.13 3.88
C PHE A 42 1.07 2.15 3.03
N ILE A 43 0.47 3.15 3.67
CA ILE A 43 -0.43 4.09 2.99
C ILE A 43 0.03 5.52 3.28
N ASP A 44 0.33 6.26 2.21
CA ASP A 44 0.65 7.69 2.27
C ASP A 44 -0.50 8.50 1.64
N VAL A 45 -1.31 9.16 2.47
CA VAL A 45 -2.35 10.10 2.02
C VAL A 45 -1.72 11.49 1.93
N GLY A 46 -1.84 12.16 0.79
CA GLY A 46 -1.12 13.39 0.47
C GLY A 46 -1.30 14.50 1.51
N GLU A 47 -0.20 14.83 2.21
CA GLU A 47 -0.09 16.01 3.04
C GLU A 47 -0.06 17.27 2.15
N PHE A 48 -0.91 18.24 2.48
CA PHE A 48 -0.96 19.55 1.83
C PHE A 48 0.44 20.18 1.76
N GLY A 49 0.86 20.58 0.55
CA GLY A 49 1.92 21.58 0.36
C GLY A 49 3.35 21.08 0.52
N SER A 50 4.03 20.92 -0.62
CA SER A 50 5.49 21.09 -0.78
C SER A 50 6.45 20.32 0.15
N THR A 51 5.98 19.33 0.91
CA THR A 51 6.84 18.52 1.76
C THR A 51 6.81 17.09 1.23
N ASP A 52 7.94 16.63 0.70
CA ASP A 52 8.16 15.26 0.20
C ASP A 52 8.31 14.28 1.38
N THR A 53 7.44 14.41 2.39
CA THR A 53 7.40 13.53 3.56
C THR A 53 6.65 12.26 3.17
N ARG A 54 7.41 11.15 3.06
CA ARG A 54 6.89 9.81 2.71
C ARG A 54 7.08 8.86 3.90
N PRO A 55 6.31 9.03 4.98
CA PRO A 55 6.53 8.29 6.21
C PRO A 55 6.38 6.79 6.02
N ALA A 56 5.45 6.32 5.17
CA ALA A 56 5.26 4.90 4.95
C ALA A 56 6.33 4.30 4.01
N TRP A 57 6.85 5.07 3.05
CA TRP A 57 7.99 4.65 2.21
C TRP A 57 9.26 4.37 3.04
N SER A 58 9.52 5.14 4.09
CA SER A 58 10.69 4.94 4.96
C SER A 58 10.62 3.70 5.86
N LEU A 59 9.46 3.04 5.93
CA LEU A 59 9.22 1.86 6.78
C LEU A 59 9.22 0.54 6.00
N LEU A 60 9.37 0.59 4.67
CA LEU A 60 9.57 -0.57 3.78
C LEU A 60 11.03 -1.06 3.82
#